data_AF-A0A850NIR1-F1
#
_entry.id   AF-A0A850NIR1-F1
#
_cell.length_a   1.000
_cell.length_b   1.000
_cell.length_c   1.000
_cell.angle_alpha   90.00
_cell.angle_beta   90.00
_cell.angle_gamma   90.00
#
_symmetry.space_group_name_H-M   'P 1'
#
loop_
_entity.id
_entity.type
_entity.pdbx_description
1 polymer ?
#
loop_
_entity_poly.entity_id
_entity_poly.type
_entity_poly.pdbx_seq_one_letter_code
_entity_poly.pdbx_strand_id
1 'polypeptide(L)'
;RTRWSEAFAPLGRPLVAVLVGGANGRFRFDTPDAAALAGQLAQMMDRDGVSLALTASRRTGAAQRAVLNDALAPRGAFVWDGMGDNPYLGLLASADAFVVTADSVSMVSEAAATDRPVMVAPMRGTSRRIGLFLDRLIDAGRVRPFSGRMQDWAVEPLDDGPWIAAEMKRKLGMRV
;
A
#
# COMPACT_ATOMS: atom_id res chain seq x y z
N ARG A 1 -5.23 17.57 -0.20
CA ARG A 1 -6.26 16.65 -0.74
C ARG A 1 -6.62 17.04 -2.18
N THR A 2 -7.00 18.29 -2.44
CA THR A 2 -7.50 18.80 -3.74
C THR A 2 -6.59 18.58 -4.95
N ARG A 3 -5.29 18.89 -4.87
CA ARG A 3 -4.35 18.72 -6.01
C ARG A 3 -4.24 17.28 -6.50
N TRP A 4 -4.17 16.32 -5.58
CA TRP A 4 -4.01 14.90 -5.93
C TRP A 4 -5.34 14.27 -6.36
N SER A 5 -6.48 14.73 -5.82
CA SER A 5 -7.78 14.28 -6.32
C SER A 5 -7.99 14.68 -7.78
N GLU A 6 -7.55 15.88 -8.20
CA GLU A 6 -7.59 16.30 -9.60
C GLU A 6 -6.62 15.49 -10.47
N ALA A 7 -5.39 15.27 -10.00
CA ALA A 7 -4.39 14.50 -10.73
C ALA A 7 -4.80 13.05 -10.99
N PHE A 8 -5.54 12.43 -10.06
CA PHE A 8 -6.00 11.04 -10.19
C PHE A 8 -7.41 10.90 -10.76
N ALA A 9 -8.19 11.98 -10.88
CA ALA A 9 -9.54 11.92 -11.43
C ALA A 9 -9.62 11.28 -12.84
N PRO A 10 -8.68 11.53 -13.77
CA PRO A 10 -8.72 10.91 -15.10
C PRO A 10 -8.46 9.40 -15.11
N LEU A 11 -7.91 8.82 -14.05
CA LEU A 11 -7.57 7.40 -14.02
C LEU A 11 -8.82 6.50 -14.01
N GLY A 12 -9.96 6.99 -13.53
CA GLY A 12 -11.16 6.18 -13.34
C GLY A 12 -11.19 5.49 -11.97
N ARG A 13 -12.32 4.82 -11.70
CA ARG A 13 -12.61 4.18 -10.41
C ARG A 13 -13.02 2.71 -10.63
N PRO A 14 -12.69 1.80 -9.70
CA PRO A 14 -12.00 2.04 -8.44
C PRO A 14 -10.49 2.29 -8.62
N LEU A 15 -9.94 3.20 -7.81
CA LEU A 15 -8.52 3.54 -7.82
C LEU A 15 -7.78 2.73 -6.75
N VAL A 16 -6.87 1.85 -7.16
CA VAL A 16 -6.01 1.10 -6.25
C VAL A 16 -4.65 1.80 -6.14
N ALA A 17 -4.30 2.25 -4.94
CA ALA A 17 -2.98 2.78 -4.67
C ALA A 17 -1.98 1.66 -4.41
N VAL A 18 -0.86 1.68 -5.13
CA VAL A 18 0.22 0.70 -4.97
C VAL A 18 1.41 1.36 -4.29
N LEU A 19 1.75 0.89 -3.08
CA LEU A 19 2.86 1.43 -2.28
C LEU A 19 3.98 0.41 -2.24
N VAL A 20 5.06 0.69 -2.99
CA VAL A 20 6.20 -0.22 -3.10
C VAL A 20 7.34 0.26 -2.22
N GLY A 21 7.65 -0.51 -1.18
CA GLY A 21 8.80 -0.27 -0.31
C GLY A 21 10.12 -0.58 -1.03
N GLY A 22 10.37 -1.87 -1.26
CA GLY A 22 11.59 -2.38 -1.91
C GLY A 22 12.52 -3.09 -0.92
N ALA A 23 13.77 -3.33 -1.34
CA ALA A 23 14.69 -4.16 -0.57
C ALA A 23 15.05 -3.55 0.79
N ASN A 24 15.31 -4.40 1.78
CA ASN A 24 15.88 -4.01 3.07
C ASN A 24 16.68 -5.19 3.67
N GLY A 25 17.15 -5.06 4.92
CA GLY A 25 17.93 -6.12 5.57
C GLY A 25 17.19 -7.45 5.79
N ARG A 26 15.89 -7.54 5.48
CA ARG A 26 15.03 -8.72 5.67
C ARG A 26 14.37 -9.22 4.39
N PHE A 27 14.14 -8.33 3.42
CA PHE A 27 13.43 -8.62 2.18
C PHE A 27 14.25 -8.21 0.97
N ARG A 28 14.18 -9.03 -0.08
CA ARG A 28 14.76 -8.78 -1.40
C ARG A 28 13.68 -8.28 -2.34
N PHE A 29 14.09 -7.42 -3.26
CA PHE A 29 13.26 -6.93 -4.34
C PHE A 29 14.13 -6.62 -5.55
N ASP A 30 14.42 -7.65 -6.34
CA ASP A 30 15.15 -7.53 -7.60
C ASP A 30 14.19 -7.36 -8.80
N THR A 31 14.73 -7.34 -10.02
CA THR A 31 13.93 -7.17 -11.24
C THR A 31 12.97 -8.33 -11.49
N PRO A 32 13.31 -9.61 -11.26
CA PRO A 32 12.31 -10.70 -11.24
C PRO A 32 11.18 -10.49 -10.23
N ASP A 33 11.51 -10.08 -9.00
CA ASP A 33 10.48 -9.81 -7.98
C ASP A 33 9.53 -8.67 -8.43
N ALA A 34 10.09 -7.61 -9.03
CA ALA A 34 9.32 -6.49 -9.59
C ALA A 34 8.46 -6.91 -10.79
N ALA A 35 8.98 -7.77 -11.68
CA ALA A 35 8.24 -8.28 -12.83
C ALA A 35 7.06 -9.17 -12.40
N ALA A 36 7.26 -10.01 -11.37
CA ALA A 36 6.18 -10.83 -10.81
C ALA A 36 5.06 -9.96 -10.22
N LEU A 37 5.43 -8.93 -9.43
CA LEU A 37 4.45 -7.98 -8.89
C LEU A 37 3.75 -7.20 -10.00
N ALA A 38 4.49 -6.70 -10.99
CA ALA A 38 3.95 -5.98 -12.14
C ALA A 38 2.95 -6.83 -12.92
N GLY A 39 3.25 -8.11 -13.15
CA GLY A 39 2.35 -9.04 -13.83
C GLY A 39 1.05 -9.26 -13.06
N GLN A 40 1.13 -9.41 -11.73
CA GLN A 40 -0.06 -9.53 -10.88
C GLN A 40 -0.91 -8.26 -10.88
N LEU A 41 -0.28 -7.08 -10.83
CA LEU A 41 -0.96 -5.79 -10.88
C LEU A 41 -1.60 -5.53 -12.26
N ALA A 42 -0.91 -5.85 -13.35
CA ALA A 42 -1.43 -5.77 -14.71
C ALA A 42 -2.65 -6.67 -14.88
N GLN A 43 -2.58 -7.92 -14.41
CA GLN A 43 -3.73 -8.84 -14.43
C GLN A 43 -4.91 -8.31 -13.60
N MET A 44 -4.64 -7.66 -12.46
CA MET A 44 -5.68 -7.03 -11.65
C MET A 44 -6.35 -5.87 -12.41
N MET A 45 -5.59 -5.02 -13.10
CA MET A 45 -6.16 -3.97 -13.97
C MET A 45 -7.06 -4.57 -15.05
N ASP A 46 -6.53 -5.53 -15.80
CA ASP A 46 -7.20 -6.10 -16.98
C ASP A 46 -8.45 -6.91 -16.57
N ARG A 47 -8.39 -7.68 -15.47
CA ARG A 47 -9.48 -8.55 -15.03
C ARG A 47 -10.52 -7.84 -14.18
N ASP A 48 -10.08 -7.03 -13.22
CA ASP A 48 -10.96 -6.46 -12.20
C ASP A 48 -11.43 -5.04 -12.57
N GLY A 49 -10.96 -4.50 -13.71
CA GLY A 49 -11.37 -3.19 -14.22
C GLY A 49 -10.96 -2.03 -13.32
N VAL A 50 -9.82 -2.17 -12.64
CA VAL A 50 -9.33 -1.17 -11.67
C VAL A 50 -8.23 -0.31 -12.27
N SER A 51 -8.15 0.92 -11.79
CA SER A 51 -7.08 1.85 -12.15
C SER A 51 -6.01 1.85 -11.08
N LEU A 52 -4.74 1.99 -11.47
CA LEU A 52 -3.62 2.00 -10.53
C LEU A 52 -2.96 3.38 -10.45
N ALA A 53 -2.58 3.75 -9.24
CA ALA A 53 -1.60 4.81 -9.02
C ALA A 53 -0.51 4.30 -8.07
N LEU A 54 0.72 4.24 -8.57
CA LEU A 54 1.87 3.61 -7.91
C LEU A 54 2.89 4.64 -7.48
N THR A 55 3.37 4.50 -6.25
CA THR A 55 4.59 5.17 -5.79
C THR A 55 5.56 4.16 -5.19
N ALA A 56 6.85 4.37 -5.50
CA ALA A 56 7.94 3.56 -4.99
C ALA A 56 8.80 4.36 -4.01
N SER A 57 9.22 3.72 -2.93
CA SER A 57 10.14 4.32 -1.96
C SER A 57 11.57 4.38 -2.52
N ARG A 58 12.43 5.15 -1.86
CA ARG A 58 13.87 5.22 -2.16
C ARG A 58 14.58 3.85 -2.15
N ARG A 59 13.99 2.84 -1.50
CA ARG A 59 14.54 1.46 -1.42
C ARG A 59 14.20 0.60 -2.64
N THR A 60 13.35 1.08 -3.53
CA THR A 60 13.09 0.42 -4.82
C THR A 60 14.11 0.94 -5.82
N GLY A 61 14.93 0.07 -6.40
CA GLY A 61 15.96 0.47 -7.36
C GLY A 61 15.40 0.94 -8.70
N ALA A 62 16.22 1.64 -9.49
CA ALA A 62 15.81 2.20 -10.78
C ALA A 62 15.34 1.13 -11.77
N ALA A 63 16.02 -0.01 -11.83
CA ALA A 63 15.65 -1.11 -12.72
C ALA A 63 14.27 -1.71 -12.36
N GLN A 64 13.97 -1.84 -11.07
CA GLN A 64 12.68 -2.31 -10.58
C GLN A 64 11.56 -1.31 -10.89
N ARG A 65 11.83 -0.01 -10.73
CA ARG A 65 10.87 1.05 -11.11
C ARG A 65 10.59 1.02 -12.61
N ALA A 66 11.61 0.83 -13.45
CA ALA A 66 11.44 0.70 -14.90
C ALA A 66 10.55 -0.51 -15.24
N VAL A 67 10.82 -1.69 -14.66
CA VAL A 67 9.99 -2.88 -14.85
C VAL A 67 8.52 -2.66 -14.46
N LEU A 68 8.27 -2.00 -13.32
CA LEU A 68 6.91 -1.64 -12.90
C LEU A 68 6.25 -0.67 -13.88
N ASN A 69 6.98 0.36 -14.32
CA ASN A 69 6.49 1.36 -15.25
C ASN A 69 6.13 0.76 -16.62
N ASP A 70 7.05 -0.01 -17.21
CA ASP A 70 6.91 -0.57 -18.55
C ASP A 70 5.72 -1.53 -18.66
N ALA A 71 5.38 -2.21 -17.55
CA ALA A 71 4.23 -3.09 -17.50
C ALA A 71 2.90 -2.34 -17.27
N LEU A 72 2.89 -1.28 -16.46
CA LEU A 72 1.66 -0.68 -15.94
C LEU A 72 1.26 0.61 -16.68
N ALA A 73 2.21 1.46 -17.06
CA ALA A 73 1.91 2.73 -17.72
C ALA A 73 1.19 2.55 -19.07
N PRO A 74 1.51 1.56 -19.93
CA PRO A 74 0.75 1.31 -21.16
C PRO A 74 -0.71 0.91 -20.93
N ARG A 75 -1.07 0.49 -19.71
CA ARG A 75 -2.45 0.17 -19.30
C ARG A 75 -3.17 1.36 -18.68
N GLY A 76 -2.57 2.55 -18.71
CA GLY A 76 -3.13 3.76 -18.12
C GLY A 76 -2.90 3.91 -16.61
N ALA A 77 -2.02 3.11 -16.01
CA ALA A 77 -1.62 3.34 -14.61
C ALA A 77 -0.81 4.63 -14.48
N PHE A 78 -1.04 5.37 -13.41
CA PHE A 78 -0.11 6.40 -12.98
C PHE A 78 1.06 5.76 -12.24
N VAL A 79 2.29 5.92 -12.72
CA VAL A 79 3.50 5.43 -12.04
C VAL A 79 4.40 6.62 -11.75
N TRP A 80 4.64 6.90 -10.47
CA TRP A 80 5.50 8.02 -10.09
C TRP A 80 6.95 7.75 -10.50
N ASP A 81 7.51 8.66 -11.28
CA ASP A 81 8.86 8.58 -11.84
C ASP A 81 9.97 8.92 -10.81
N GLY A 82 9.58 9.41 -9.63
CA GLY A 82 10.49 9.84 -8.58
C GLY A 82 10.84 11.33 -8.64
N MET A 83 10.26 12.08 -9.58
CA MET A 83 10.47 13.51 -9.77
C MET A 83 9.29 14.34 -9.27
N GLY A 84 9.59 15.56 -8.83
CA GLY A 84 8.59 16.46 -8.26
C GLY A 84 8.05 15.98 -6.91
N ASP A 85 6.82 16.38 -6.60
CA ASP A 85 6.19 16.06 -5.32
C ASP A 85 5.77 14.59 -5.27
N ASN A 86 6.16 13.90 -4.20
CA ASN A 86 5.77 12.51 -4.00
C ASN A 86 4.24 12.40 -3.79
N PRO A 87 3.52 11.61 -4.61
CA PRO A 87 2.07 11.45 -4.51
C PRO A 87 1.59 10.70 -3.27
N TYR A 88 2.49 10.18 -2.44
CA TYR A 88 2.18 9.28 -1.32
C TYR A 88 0.97 9.70 -0.45
N LEU A 89 0.96 10.94 0.05
CA LEU A 89 -0.17 11.44 0.84
C LEU A 89 -1.44 11.62 0.01
N GLY A 90 -1.30 11.94 -1.27
CA GLY A 90 -2.40 11.99 -2.22
C GLY A 90 -3.04 10.62 -2.44
N LEU A 91 -2.22 9.58 -2.57
CA LEU A 91 -2.66 8.19 -2.70
C LEU A 91 -3.42 7.73 -1.46
N LEU A 92 -2.86 7.95 -0.26
CA LEU A 92 -3.52 7.64 1.00
C LEU A 92 -4.90 8.31 1.13
N ALA A 93 -5.04 9.52 0.61
CA ALA A 93 -6.27 10.29 0.71
C ALA A 93 -7.31 10.01 -0.39
N SER A 94 -6.92 9.35 -1.49
CA SER A 94 -7.76 9.26 -2.70
C SER A 94 -8.06 7.83 -3.13
N ALA A 95 -7.33 6.84 -2.64
CA ALA A 95 -7.50 5.45 -3.06
C ALA A 95 -8.81 4.83 -2.57
N ASP A 96 -9.33 3.88 -3.32
CA ASP A 96 -10.44 3.02 -2.93
C ASP A 96 -9.97 1.72 -2.28
N ALA A 97 -8.75 1.30 -2.58
CA ALA A 97 -8.04 0.21 -1.91
C ALA A 97 -6.53 0.34 -2.08
N PHE A 98 -5.78 -0.45 -1.33
CA PHE A 98 -4.32 -0.45 -1.34
C PHE A 98 -3.75 -1.81 -1.69
N VAL A 99 -2.64 -1.81 -2.44
CA VAL A 99 -1.67 -2.90 -2.48
C VAL A 99 -0.36 -2.37 -1.90
N VAL A 100 0.15 -3.00 -0.84
CA VAL A 100 1.36 -2.56 -0.14
C VAL A 100 2.34 -3.71 -0.03
N THR A 101 3.62 -3.50 -0.33
CA THR A 101 4.61 -4.56 -0.17
C THR A 101 4.90 -4.87 1.31
N ALA A 102 5.09 -6.15 1.63
CA ALA A 102 5.18 -6.66 3.00
C ALA A 102 6.37 -6.12 3.82
N ASP A 103 7.37 -5.52 3.18
CA ASP A 103 8.60 -5.06 3.83
C ASP A 103 8.43 -3.85 4.76
N SER A 104 7.34 -3.09 4.62
CA SER A 104 7.19 -1.76 5.19
C SER A 104 6.06 -1.70 6.21
N VAL A 105 6.40 -1.82 7.49
CA VAL A 105 5.45 -1.63 8.61
C VAL A 105 4.75 -0.28 8.50
N SER A 106 5.51 0.80 8.25
CA SER A 106 4.94 2.15 8.17
C SER A 106 3.92 2.30 7.05
N MET A 107 4.22 1.84 5.83
CA MET A 107 3.28 1.96 4.71
C MET A 107 2.03 1.11 4.94
N VAL A 108 2.19 -0.10 5.48
CA VAL A 108 1.05 -0.96 5.82
C VAL A 108 0.20 -0.30 6.92
N SER A 109 0.83 0.23 7.97
CA SER A 109 0.13 0.94 9.07
C SER A 109 -0.62 2.17 8.59
N GLU A 110 -0.01 3.01 7.74
CA GLU A 110 -0.63 4.24 7.25
C GLU A 110 -1.78 3.95 6.29
N ALA A 111 -1.64 2.95 5.41
CA ALA A 111 -2.76 2.46 4.60
C ALA A 111 -3.86 1.85 5.47
N ALA A 112 -3.48 1.09 6.50
CA ALA A 112 -4.39 0.49 7.47
C ALA A 112 -5.07 1.52 8.40
N ALA A 113 -4.55 2.73 8.51
CA ALA A 113 -5.22 3.79 9.27
C ALA A 113 -6.40 4.41 8.50
N THR A 114 -6.52 4.13 7.19
CA THR A 114 -7.68 4.55 6.40
C THR A 114 -8.90 3.66 6.67
N ASP A 115 -10.03 3.95 6.05
CA ASP A 115 -11.22 3.11 6.01
C ASP A 115 -11.24 2.15 4.80
N ARG A 116 -10.11 2.02 4.08
CA ARG A 116 -10.06 1.26 2.82
C ARG A 116 -9.41 -0.11 2.96
N PRO A 117 -9.81 -1.09 2.13
CA PRO A 117 -9.16 -2.39 2.01
C PRO A 117 -7.66 -2.28 1.75
N VAL A 118 -6.85 -3.07 2.46
CA VAL A 118 -5.39 -3.11 2.29
C VAL A 118 -4.93 -4.54 2.03
N MET A 119 -4.41 -4.76 0.83
CA MET A 119 -3.84 -6.03 0.41
C MET A 119 -2.32 -5.98 0.51
N VAL A 120 -1.71 -6.98 1.16
CA VAL A 120 -0.26 -7.01 1.40
C VAL A 120 0.40 -7.93 0.39
N ALA A 121 1.23 -7.37 -0.48
CA ALA A 121 2.01 -8.10 -1.47
C ALA A 121 3.20 -8.82 -0.79
N PRO A 122 3.27 -10.17 -0.87
CA PRO A 122 4.36 -10.91 -0.28
C PRO A 122 5.69 -10.56 -0.95
N MET A 123 6.77 -10.66 -0.20
CA MET A 123 8.12 -10.41 -0.68
C MET A 123 9.05 -11.55 -0.28
N ARG A 124 10.06 -11.79 -1.11
CA ARG A 124 11.07 -12.82 -0.83
C ARG A 124 11.95 -12.37 0.33
N GLY A 125 12.04 -13.22 1.35
CA GLY A 125 12.73 -12.92 2.60
C GLY A 125 11.82 -13.16 3.79
N THR A 126 12.33 -12.91 5.00
CA THR A 126 11.54 -13.13 6.21
C THR A 126 11.97 -12.21 7.34
N SER A 127 11.01 -11.89 8.18
CA SER A 127 11.24 -11.15 9.42
C SER A 127 10.17 -11.55 10.41
N ARG A 128 10.56 -12.25 11.49
CA ARG A 128 9.63 -12.63 12.57
C ARG A 128 8.84 -11.44 13.09
N ARG A 129 9.48 -10.27 13.26
CA ARG A 129 8.82 -9.05 13.75
C ARG A 129 7.76 -8.53 12.78
N ILE A 130 8.05 -8.54 11.48
CA ILE A 130 7.11 -8.04 10.46
C ILE A 130 5.99 -9.06 10.25
N GLY A 131 6.30 -10.35 10.23
CA GLY A 131 5.32 -11.43 10.22
C GLY A 131 4.30 -11.28 11.36
N LEU A 132 4.77 -11.22 12.61
CA LEU A 132 3.90 -11.02 13.77
C LEU A 132 3.05 -9.74 13.70
N PHE A 133 3.55 -8.69 13.07
CA PHE A 133 2.78 -7.45 12.86
C PHE A 133 1.68 -7.65 11.81
N LEU A 134 2.00 -8.27 10.67
CA LEU A 134 1.03 -8.57 9.62
C LEU A 134 -0.03 -9.57 10.11
N ASP A 135 0.37 -10.60 10.86
CA ASP A 135 -0.53 -11.60 11.43
C ASP A 135 -1.58 -10.92 12.32
N ARG A 136 -1.17 -9.99 13.18
CA ARG A 136 -2.11 -9.21 14.02
C ARG A 136 -3.10 -8.38 13.20
N LEU A 137 -2.65 -7.77 12.11
CA LEU A 137 -3.53 -7.01 11.23
C LEU A 137 -4.47 -7.91 10.42
N ILE A 138 -4.03 -9.12 10.08
CA ILE A 138 -4.88 -10.13 9.42
C ILE A 138 -5.94 -10.64 10.41
N ASP A 139 -5.53 -10.97 11.64
CA ASP A 139 -6.44 -11.43 12.71
C ASP A 139 -7.48 -10.37 13.07
N ALA A 140 -7.09 -9.08 13.02
CA ALA A 140 -7.99 -7.94 13.20
C ALA A 140 -8.87 -7.65 11.96
N GLY A 141 -8.75 -8.44 10.87
CA GLY A 141 -9.50 -8.24 9.63
C GLY A 141 -9.09 -6.98 8.84
N ARG A 142 -8.00 -6.33 9.23
CA ARG A 142 -7.60 -5.03 8.67
C ARG A 142 -6.85 -5.14 7.36
N VAL A 143 -6.07 -6.21 7.18
CA VAL A 143 -5.34 -6.46 5.93
C VAL A 143 -5.58 -7.88 5.44
N ARG A 144 -5.40 -8.11 4.15
CA ARG A 144 -5.42 -9.46 3.54
C ARG A 144 -4.19 -9.69 2.67
N PRO A 145 -3.73 -10.93 2.46
CA PRO A 145 -2.70 -11.21 1.48
C PRO A 145 -3.16 -10.80 0.06
N PHE A 146 -2.27 -10.12 -0.69
CA PHE A 146 -2.51 -9.84 -2.09
C PHE A 146 -2.29 -11.12 -2.92
N SER A 147 -3.27 -11.46 -3.74
CA SER A 147 -3.30 -12.68 -4.57
C SER A 147 -3.39 -12.37 -6.06
N GLY A 148 -2.98 -11.17 -6.49
CA GLY A 148 -3.12 -10.71 -7.88
C GLY A 148 -4.54 -10.29 -8.24
N ARG A 149 -5.37 -9.96 -7.24
CA ARG A 149 -6.77 -9.53 -7.43
C ARG A 149 -7.14 -8.41 -6.50
N MET A 150 -8.02 -7.55 -6.99
CA MET A 150 -8.76 -6.64 -6.13
C MET A 150 -9.65 -7.47 -5.20
N GLN A 151 -9.55 -7.17 -3.92
CA GLN A 151 -10.41 -7.71 -2.88
C GLN A 151 -11.10 -6.53 -2.23
N ASP A 152 -12.43 -6.57 -2.22
CA ASP A 152 -13.24 -5.61 -1.50
C ASP A 152 -13.85 -6.30 -0.27
N TRP A 153 -13.80 -5.61 0.87
CA TRP A 153 -14.44 -6.05 2.10
C TRP A 153 -14.69 -4.84 3.00
N ALA A 154 -15.74 -4.93 3.83
CA ALA A 154 -15.98 -3.91 4.84
C ALA A 154 -14.82 -3.88 5.83
N VAL A 155 -14.23 -2.69 5.99
CA VAL A 155 -13.14 -2.44 6.91
C VAL A 155 -13.68 -1.60 8.06
N GLU A 156 -13.56 -2.13 9.28
CA GLU A 156 -13.73 -1.30 10.47
C GLU A 156 -12.45 -0.48 10.68
N PRO A 157 -12.53 0.86 10.79
CA PRO A 157 -11.37 1.68 11.11
C PRO A 157 -10.76 1.24 12.44
N LEU A 158 -9.42 1.24 12.52
CA LEU A 158 -8.72 1.06 13.78
C LEU A 158 -8.87 2.36 14.61
N ASP A 159 -9.92 2.44 15.43
CA ASP A 159 -10.09 3.56 16.37
C ASP A 159 -9.43 3.25 17.72
N ASP A 160 -8.10 3.32 17.73
CA ASP A 160 -7.31 3.24 18.97
C ASP A 160 -7.30 4.59 19.72
N GLY A 161 -7.86 5.66 19.16
CA GLY A 161 -7.79 7.04 19.69
C GLY A 161 -8.34 7.16 21.11
N PRO A 162 -9.57 6.68 21.39
CA PRO A 162 -10.14 6.67 22.73
C PRO A 162 -9.30 5.84 23.71
N TRP A 163 -8.77 4.70 23.28
CA TRP A 163 -7.96 3.83 24.14
C TRP A 163 -6.58 4.45 24.45
N ILE A 164 -5.87 4.97 23.44
CA ILE A 164 -4.59 5.66 23.62
C ILE A 164 -4.78 6.89 24.51
N ALA A 165 -5.82 7.68 24.28
CA ALA A 165 -6.12 8.83 25.12
C ALA A 165 -6.40 8.41 26.57
N ALA A 166 -7.16 7.33 26.79
CA ALA A 166 -7.42 6.80 28.12
C ALA A 166 -6.15 6.27 28.80
N GLU A 167 -5.30 5.55 28.06
CA GLU A 167 -4.04 5.02 28.59
C GLU A 167 -3.02 6.13 28.87
N MET A 168 -2.97 7.18 28.03
CA MET A 168 -2.16 8.37 28.29
C MET A 168 -2.67 9.12 29.53
N LYS A 169 -3.98 9.35 29.65
CA LYS A 169 -4.59 9.94 30.86
C LYS A 169 -4.22 9.13 32.11
N ARG A 170 -4.32 7.80 32.05
CA ARG A 170 -3.94 6.88 33.15
C ARG A 170 -2.46 7.00 33.51
N LYS A 171 -1.56 7.01 32.53
CA LYS A 171 -0.11 7.13 32.77
C LYS A 171 0.32 8.52 33.23
N LEU A 172 -0.41 9.57 32.82
CA LEU A 172 -0.13 10.97 33.19
C LEU A 172 -0.88 11.42 34.46
N GLY A 173 -1.64 10.54 35.11
CA GLY A 173 -2.40 10.87 36.32
C GLY A 173 -3.55 11.85 36.12
N MET A 174 -4.03 11.99 34.88
CA MET A 174 -5.16 12.86 34.54
C MET A 174 -6.47 12.10 34.78
N ARG A 175 -7.45 12.73 35.43
CA ARG A 175 -8.76 12.11 35.66
C ARG A 175 -9.45 11.81 34.33
N VAL A 176 -10.07 10.63 34.25
CA VAL A 176 -10.83 10.13 33.10
C VAL A 176 -12.02 11.02 32.84
#